data_AF-A0A1Y2AQZ9-F1
#
_entry.id   AF-A0A1Y2AQZ9-F1
#
_cell.length_a   1.000
_cell.length_b   1.000
_cell.length_c   1.000
_cell.angle_alpha   90.00
_cell.angle_beta   90.00
_cell.angle_gamma   90.00
#
_symmetry.space_group_name_H-M   'P 1'
#
loop_
_entity.id
_entity.type
_entity.pdbx_description
1 polymer ?
#
loop_
_entity_poly.entity_id
_entity_poly.type
_entity_poly.pdbx_seq_one_letter_code
_entity_poly.pdbx_strand_id
1 'polypeptide(L)'
;MIVSGAKGSNVNVSQISCLLGQQELEGRRVPVIVSGKTLPSFQPFDTSARAGGYIAGRFLTGIKPQEYFFHCMAGREGLIDTAVKTSRSGYLQRCLVKHLEGLRVQYDNTVRDSDGSVIQFLYGEDSLDVQKQKTLNQFGFWAKNCYAAVNKLKLQMVVSSPYIIANEAKKCMKKSVKKPSKYDTSLSKYSPSRYIGSTSDAFYKKLTEYVERIRIISLLKRIRMVMALMNLKYMSAVIEPGESVGLLAAESIGEPSTQMTLNTFHFTSFGAKNVTLGIPRLLEIIMTASDHIQTSMMTLPLKDNVSDSMSKRICCQLSNTEEYEVSTKVIEKRILLRFIKGMKKAIQKVLKASVKGIAEEREEADAIIGVELGSFENGEIRNGEIDYLDNPSSRIVMGQPVHNGTGSFDVLLPINS
;
A
#
# COMPACT_ATOMS: atom_id res chain seq x y z
N MET A 1 -32.64 11.04 -0.10
CA MET A 1 -31.45 11.73 0.42
C MET A 1 -30.18 10.89 0.26
N ILE A 2 -30.10 9.69 0.84
CA ILE A 2 -28.88 8.87 0.75
C ILE A 2 -28.72 8.16 -0.59
N VAL A 3 -29.76 7.46 -1.07
CA VAL A 3 -29.72 6.76 -2.38
C VAL A 3 -29.43 7.73 -3.53
N SER A 4 -29.91 8.96 -3.41
CA SER A 4 -29.68 10.03 -4.39
C SER A 4 -28.30 10.71 -4.25
N GLY A 5 -27.48 10.35 -3.25
CA GLY A 5 -26.17 10.96 -3.00
C GLY A 5 -26.22 12.42 -2.51
N ALA A 6 -27.37 12.91 -2.03
CA ALA A 6 -27.54 14.31 -1.66
C ALA A 6 -26.85 14.66 -0.34
N LYS A 7 -27.11 13.89 0.72
CA LYS A 7 -26.50 14.06 2.04
C LYS A 7 -26.64 12.80 2.89
N GLY A 8 -25.59 12.49 3.65
CA GLY A 8 -25.53 11.35 4.56
C GLY A 8 -25.12 10.06 3.88
N SER A 9 -24.90 9.02 4.68
CA SER A 9 -24.55 7.68 4.25
C SER A 9 -25.47 6.63 4.89
N ASN A 10 -25.37 5.37 4.42
CA ASN A 10 -26.10 4.25 5.03
C ASN A 10 -25.74 4.07 6.52
N VAL A 11 -24.51 4.42 6.91
CA VAL A 11 -24.05 4.38 8.31
C VAL A 11 -24.84 5.38 9.18
N ASN A 12 -25.13 6.57 8.66
CA ASN A 12 -25.92 7.56 9.39
C ASN A 12 -27.34 7.03 9.65
N VAL A 13 -27.97 6.40 8.65
CA VAL A 13 -29.31 5.81 8.83
C VAL A 13 -29.26 4.63 9.79
N SER A 14 -28.24 3.77 9.74
CA SER A 14 -28.12 2.66 10.69
C SER A 14 -27.93 3.16 12.12
N GLN A 15 -27.18 4.24 12.34
CA GLN A 15 -27.00 4.81 13.69
C GLN A 15 -28.25 5.49 14.23
N ILE A 16 -29.06 6.09 13.35
CA ILE A 16 -30.34 6.70 13.75
C ILE A 16 -31.39 5.62 14.07
N SER A 17 -31.51 4.62 13.21
CA SER A 17 -32.62 3.66 13.25
C SER A 17 -32.31 2.36 13.99
N CYS A 18 -31.06 1.89 14.01
CA CYS A 18 -30.70 0.57 14.55
C CYS A 18 -29.89 0.67 15.84
N LEU A 19 -28.62 1.08 15.77
CA LEU A 19 -27.71 1.21 16.92
C LEU A 19 -26.46 2.03 16.55
N LEU A 20 -25.82 2.66 17.54
CA LEU A 20 -24.57 3.41 17.35
C LEU A 20 -23.37 2.50 17.11
N GLY A 21 -23.28 1.40 17.85
CA GLY A 21 -22.20 0.42 17.73
C GLY A 21 -21.01 0.69 18.67
N GLN A 22 -19.88 0.04 18.37
CA GLN A 22 -18.66 0.19 19.14
C GLN A 22 -18.09 1.60 19.01
N GLN A 23 -17.84 2.27 20.14
CA GLN A 23 -17.04 3.49 20.17
C GLN A 23 -15.56 3.11 20.23
N GLU A 24 -14.78 3.63 19.30
CA GLU A 24 -13.34 3.44 19.25
C GLU A 24 -12.66 4.77 19.55
N LEU A 25 -11.58 4.70 20.31
CA LEU A 25 -10.72 5.82 20.69
C LEU A 25 -9.28 5.47 20.30
N GLU A 26 -8.67 6.25 19.41
CA GLU A 26 -7.31 6.02 18.90
C GLU A 26 -7.10 4.58 18.35
N GLY A 27 -8.12 4.01 17.71
CA GLY A 27 -8.11 2.64 17.19
C GLY A 27 -8.18 1.55 18.27
N ARG A 28 -8.39 1.92 19.53
CA ARG A 28 -8.61 1.02 20.67
C ARG A 28 -10.05 1.16 21.17
N ARG A 29 -10.44 0.26 22.06
CA ARG A 29 -11.69 0.41 22.84
C ARG A 29 -11.50 1.49 23.91
N VAL A 30 -12.61 1.82 24.57
CA VAL A 30 -12.64 2.78 25.69
C VAL A 30 -11.52 2.49 26.70
N PRO A 31 -10.76 3.51 27.13
CA PRO A 31 -9.66 3.33 28.07
C PRO A 31 -10.15 2.89 29.44
N VAL A 32 -9.33 2.09 30.11
CA VAL A 32 -9.58 1.58 31.46
C VAL A 32 -8.71 2.37 32.45
N ILE A 33 -9.30 2.82 33.56
CA ILE A 33 -8.54 3.46 34.64
C ILE A 33 -7.75 2.43 35.45
N VAL A 34 -6.77 2.88 36.24
CA VAL A 34 -5.86 2.01 37.02
C VAL A 34 -6.60 0.99 37.91
N SER A 35 -7.81 1.32 38.38
CA SER A 35 -8.66 0.40 39.15
C SER A 35 -9.31 -0.73 38.33
N GLY A 36 -9.01 -0.82 37.03
CA GLY A 36 -9.59 -1.82 36.12
C GLY A 36 -11.00 -1.48 35.63
N LYS A 37 -11.53 -0.28 35.91
CA LYS A 37 -12.88 0.14 35.52
C LYS A 37 -12.85 1.03 34.27
N THR A 38 -13.89 1.01 33.45
CA THR A 38 -14.06 1.99 32.34
C THR A 38 -14.88 3.20 32.78
N LEU A 39 -15.87 3.00 33.66
CA LEU A 39 -16.59 4.04 34.38
C LEU A 39 -16.79 3.65 35.84
N PRO A 40 -17.00 4.62 36.76
CA PRO A 40 -17.30 4.33 38.16
C PRO A 40 -18.53 3.44 38.36
N SER A 41 -19.47 3.47 37.42
CA SER A 41 -20.69 2.65 37.42
C SER A 41 -20.47 1.17 37.09
N PHE A 42 -19.32 0.82 36.49
CA PHE A 42 -18.99 -0.57 36.15
C PHE A 42 -18.11 -1.22 37.22
N GLN A 43 -18.19 -2.54 37.29
CA GLN A 43 -17.30 -3.32 38.15
C GLN A 43 -15.88 -3.34 37.59
N PRO A 44 -14.84 -3.53 38.43
CA PRO A 44 -13.48 -3.74 37.95
C PRO A 44 -13.43 -4.93 36.99
N PHE A 45 -12.77 -4.74 35.84
CA PHE A 45 -12.58 -5.77 34.81
C PHE A 45 -13.87 -6.39 34.27
N ASP A 46 -14.95 -5.59 34.21
CA ASP A 46 -16.21 -6.00 33.61
C ASP A 46 -16.02 -6.39 32.13
N THR A 47 -16.34 -7.64 31.79
CA THR A 47 -16.19 -8.21 30.44
C THR A 47 -17.37 -7.91 29.53
N SER A 48 -18.39 -7.21 30.01
CA SER A 48 -19.56 -6.86 29.20
C SER A 48 -19.20 -5.91 28.06
N ALA A 49 -19.84 -6.10 26.90
CA ALA A 49 -19.63 -5.25 25.74
C ALA A 49 -19.95 -3.78 26.02
N ARG A 50 -20.96 -3.51 26.87
CA ARG A 50 -21.33 -2.15 27.27
C ARG A 50 -20.21 -1.47 28.06
N ALA A 51 -19.57 -2.19 29.00
CA ALA A 51 -18.44 -1.65 29.74
C ALA A 51 -17.27 -1.31 28.81
N GLY A 52 -17.10 -2.08 27.73
CA GLY A 52 -16.08 -1.83 26.69
C GLY A 52 -16.45 -0.77 25.63
N GLY A 53 -17.54 -0.02 25.80
CA GLY A 53 -17.91 1.06 24.88
C GLY A 53 -18.82 0.68 23.71
N TYR A 54 -19.44 -0.51 23.74
CA TYR A 54 -20.45 -0.89 22.74
C TYR A 54 -21.81 -0.29 23.08
N ILE A 55 -22.33 0.56 22.19
CA ILE A 55 -23.61 1.24 22.36
C ILE A 55 -24.69 0.52 21.55
N ALA A 56 -25.56 -0.20 22.25
CA ALA A 56 -26.73 -0.86 21.65
C ALA A 56 -27.90 0.11 21.42
N GLY A 57 -27.89 1.27 22.07
CA GLY A 57 -28.88 2.33 21.85
C GLY A 57 -28.73 2.99 20.48
N ARG A 58 -29.78 3.71 20.08
CA ARG A 58 -29.90 4.43 18.79
C ARG A 58 -30.38 5.85 19.02
N PHE A 59 -30.09 6.75 18.08
CA PHE A 59 -30.49 8.16 18.26
C PHE A 59 -32.00 8.35 18.35
N LEU A 60 -32.79 7.54 17.64
CA LEU A 60 -34.26 7.67 17.65
C LEU A 60 -34.89 7.45 19.03
N THR A 61 -34.39 6.48 19.80
CA THR A 61 -34.93 6.14 21.14
C THR A 61 -34.13 6.75 22.28
N GLY A 62 -33.01 7.41 21.98
CA GLY A 62 -32.03 7.87 22.96
C GLY A 62 -31.05 6.79 23.40
N ILE A 63 -29.98 7.25 24.06
CA ILE A 63 -28.86 6.44 24.57
C ILE A 63 -28.76 6.59 26.09
N LYS A 64 -28.29 5.54 26.79
CA LYS A 64 -28.18 5.52 28.26
C LYS A 64 -27.07 6.46 28.75
N PRO A 65 -27.09 6.94 30.00
CA PRO A 65 -26.06 7.86 30.52
C PRO A 65 -24.62 7.34 30.42
N GLN A 66 -24.40 6.03 30.66
CA GLN A 66 -23.07 5.43 30.53
C GLN A 66 -22.60 5.42 29.06
N GLU A 67 -23.50 5.06 28.15
CA GLU A 67 -23.25 5.01 26.70
C GLU A 67 -23.06 6.42 26.12
N TYR A 68 -23.83 7.39 26.60
CA TYR A 68 -23.72 8.80 26.24
C TYR A 68 -22.31 9.34 26.52
N PHE A 69 -21.74 9.02 27.68
CA PHE A 69 -20.40 9.48 28.03
C PHE A 69 -19.33 8.92 27.07
N PHE A 70 -19.39 7.64 26.72
CA PHE A 70 -18.48 7.05 25.73
C PHE A 70 -18.66 7.68 24.34
N HIS A 71 -19.89 7.98 23.94
CA HIS A 71 -20.15 8.67 22.68
C HIS A 71 -19.54 10.09 22.67
N CYS A 72 -19.63 10.82 23.78
CA CYS A 72 -18.97 12.13 23.92
C CYS A 72 -17.44 12.04 23.83
N MET A 73 -16.82 10.97 24.35
CA MET A 73 -15.38 10.76 24.18
C MET A 73 -15.00 10.67 22.71
N ALA A 74 -15.69 9.81 21.95
CA ALA A 74 -15.43 9.61 20.52
C ALA A 74 -15.67 10.89 19.71
N GLY A 75 -16.73 11.65 20.05
CA GLY A 75 -16.99 12.95 19.43
C GLY A 75 -15.87 13.97 19.68
N ARG A 76 -15.29 13.98 20.90
CA ARG A 76 -14.21 14.91 21.25
C ARG A 76 -12.89 14.58 20.55
N GLU A 77 -12.57 13.30 20.35
CA GLU A 77 -11.37 12.89 19.61
C GLU A 77 -11.35 13.49 18.19
N GLY A 78 -12.46 13.38 17.46
CA GLY A 78 -12.56 13.95 16.10
C GLY A 78 -12.35 15.46 16.06
N LEU A 79 -12.80 16.19 17.09
CA LEU A 79 -12.58 17.63 17.21
C LEU A 79 -11.11 17.97 17.49
N ILE A 80 -10.46 17.22 18.38
CA ILE A 80 -9.04 17.41 18.70
C ILE A 80 -8.18 17.16 17.46
N ASP A 81 -8.46 16.09 16.71
CA ASP A 81 -7.76 15.76 15.47
C ASP A 81 -7.84 16.87 14.44
N THR A 82 -9.03 17.46 14.28
CA THR A 82 -9.25 18.59 13.37
C THR A 82 -8.46 19.83 13.81
N ALA A 83 -8.40 20.10 15.12
CA ALA A 83 -7.70 21.27 15.65
C ALA A 83 -6.16 21.16 15.53
N VAL A 84 -5.59 19.97 15.76
CA VAL A 84 -4.13 19.80 15.86
C VAL A 84 -3.49 19.54 14.49
N LYS A 85 -4.11 18.69 13.65
CA LYS A 85 -3.43 18.13 12.47
C LYS A 85 -3.48 19.04 11.22
N THR A 86 -4.40 19.99 11.20
CA THR A 86 -4.59 20.95 10.09
C THR A 86 -3.42 21.91 9.89
N SER A 87 -2.71 22.28 10.95
CA SER A 87 -1.56 23.19 10.87
C SER A 87 -0.39 22.65 10.04
N ARG A 88 -0.19 21.32 10.03
CA ARG A 88 0.97 20.67 9.40
C ARG A 88 0.86 20.60 7.89
N SER A 89 -0.34 20.35 7.34
CA SER A 89 -0.56 20.30 5.88
C SER A 89 -0.34 21.68 5.24
N GLY A 90 -0.80 22.75 5.89
CA GLY A 90 -0.62 24.12 5.38
C GLY A 90 0.85 24.52 5.28
N TYR A 91 1.67 24.13 6.25
CA TYR A 91 3.12 24.39 6.21
C TYR A 91 3.79 23.63 5.04
N LEU A 92 3.46 22.35 4.87
CA LEU A 92 3.94 21.54 3.74
C LEU A 92 3.59 22.18 2.40
N GLN A 93 2.34 22.61 2.21
CA GLN A 93 1.90 23.24 0.96
C GLN A 93 2.69 24.54 0.70
N ARG A 94 2.88 25.39 1.71
CA ARG A 94 3.67 26.62 1.57
C ARG A 94 5.10 26.33 1.12
N CYS A 95 5.75 25.33 1.72
CA CYS A 95 7.10 24.93 1.35
C CYS A 95 7.14 24.44 -0.11
N LEU A 96 6.21 23.59 -0.52
CA LEU A 96 6.13 23.12 -1.91
C LEU A 96 5.93 24.26 -2.90
N VAL A 97 4.97 25.14 -2.65
CA VAL A 97 4.69 26.30 -3.51
C VAL A 97 5.94 27.15 -3.66
N LYS A 98 6.67 27.41 -2.57
CA LYS A 98 7.89 28.24 -2.63
C LYS A 98 9.05 27.62 -3.39
N HIS A 99 9.22 26.31 -3.36
CA HIS A 99 10.28 25.67 -4.16
C HIS A 99 9.88 25.47 -5.62
N LEU A 100 8.58 25.39 -5.93
CA LEU A 100 8.08 25.05 -7.26
C LEU A 100 7.49 26.26 -8.01
N GLU A 101 7.53 27.48 -7.46
CA GLU A 101 6.92 28.66 -8.08
C GLU A 101 7.55 29.07 -9.42
N GLY A 102 8.84 28.76 -9.63
CA GLY A 102 9.56 29.07 -10.87
C GLY A 102 9.37 28.05 -12.00
N LEU A 103 8.80 26.87 -11.72
CA LEU A 103 8.69 25.80 -12.72
C LEU A 103 7.55 26.04 -13.71
N ARG A 104 7.92 26.17 -14.98
CA ARG A 104 7.01 26.40 -16.10
C ARG A 104 7.38 25.56 -17.31
N VAL A 105 6.38 25.23 -18.11
CA VAL A 105 6.60 24.60 -19.42
C VAL A 105 7.11 25.63 -20.42
N GLN A 106 8.14 25.30 -21.16
CA GLN A 106 8.69 26.13 -22.23
C GLN A 106 8.16 25.73 -23.60
N TYR A 107 8.38 26.58 -24.62
CA TYR A 107 7.88 26.35 -25.99
C TYR A 107 8.42 25.08 -26.68
N ASP A 108 9.52 24.54 -26.18
CA ASP A 108 10.09 23.25 -26.60
C ASP A 108 9.46 22.04 -25.87
N ASN A 109 8.43 22.28 -25.05
CA ASN A 109 7.75 21.32 -24.15
C ASN A 109 8.60 20.83 -22.97
N THR A 110 9.79 21.41 -22.74
CA THR A 110 10.60 21.11 -21.55
C THR A 110 10.05 21.85 -20.34
N VAL A 111 10.17 21.25 -19.15
CA VAL A 111 9.87 21.92 -17.87
C VAL A 111 11.16 22.51 -17.35
N ARG A 112 11.19 23.84 -17.20
CA ARG A 112 12.35 24.58 -16.73
C ARG A 112 12.02 25.44 -15.54
N ASP A 113 13.03 25.66 -14.71
CA ASP A 113 12.97 26.65 -13.66
C ASP A 113 13.18 28.06 -14.20
N SER A 114 12.97 29.06 -13.35
CA SER A 114 13.20 30.48 -13.62
C SER A 114 14.63 30.79 -14.07
N ASP A 115 15.62 30.05 -13.56
CA ASP A 115 17.04 30.16 -13.93
C ASP A 115 17.38 29.54 -15.29
N GLY A 116 16.43 28.85 -15.93
CA GLY A 116 16.63 28.17 -17.21
C GLY A 116 17.14 26.73 -17.10
N SER A 117 17.41 26.25 -15.88
CA SER A 117 17.72 24.85 -15.58
C SER A 117 16.57 23.93 -16.02
N VAL A 118 16.90 22.84 -16.72
CA VAL A 118 15.92 21.85 -17.20
C VAL A 118 15.68 20.81 -16.11
N ILE A 119 14.43 20.67 -15.66
CA ILE A 119 14.02 19.67 -14.65
C ILE A 119 13.43 18.43 -15.31
N GLN A 120 12.60 18.60 -16.35
CA GLN A 120 12.05 17.50 -17.15
C GLN A 120 12.11 17.86 -18.63
N PHE A 121 12.41 16.86 -19.48
CA PHE A 121 12.44 17.06 -20.94
C PHE A 121 11.04 17.17 -21.55
N LEU A 122 10.06 16.50 -20.94
CA LEU A 122 8.64 16.54 -21.33
C LEU A 122 7.82 16.50 -20.05
N TYR A 123 6.81 17.36 -19.94
CA TYR A 123 5.90 17.37 -18.79
C TYR A 123 5.22 16.00 -18.63
N GLY A 124 5.40 15.34 -17.48
CA GLY A 124 4.79 14.03 -17.22
C GLY A 124 5.21 12.92 -18.20
N GLU A 125 6.33 13.09 -18.90
CA GLU A 125 6.85 12.20 -19.96
C GLU A 125 5.94 12.01 -21.20
N ASP A 126 4.71 12.52 -21.18
CA ASP A 126 3.73 12.42 -22.27
C ASP A 126 3.23 13.77 -22.78
N SER A 127 3.61 14.87 -22.11
CA SER A 127 3.26 16.26 -22.38
C SER A 127 1.77 16.56 -22.29
N LEU A 128 0.97 15.73 -21.61
CA LEU A 128 -0.48 15.90 -21.51
C LEU A 128 -0.89 16.76 -20.32
N ASP A 129 -1.89 17.61 -20.54
CA ASP A 129 -2.60 18.32 -19.48
C ASP A 129 -3.58 17.38 -18.76
N VAL A 130 -3.47 17.32 -17.43
CA VAL A 130 -4.28 16.49 -16.53
C VAL A 130 -5.78 16.78 -16.70
N GLN A 131 -6.16 18.04 -16.90
CA GLN A 131 -7.56 18.44 -17.07
C GLN A 131 -8.15 17.88 -18.37
N LYS A 132 -7.34 17.86 -19.43
CA LYS A 132 -7.76 17.41 -20.78
C LYS A 132 -7.66 15.88 -20.95
N GLN A 133 -6.93 15.19 -20.07
CA GLN A 133 -6.64 13.74 -20.15
C GLN A 133 -7.82 12.82 -19.76
N LYS A 134 -8.72 13.24 -18.85
CA LYS A 134 -9.78 12.38 -18.27
C LYS A 134 -10.60 11.58 -19.30
N THR A 135 -10.89 12.19 -20.45
CA THR A 135 -11.70 11.57 -21.52
C THR A 135 -10.87 10.87 -22.59
N LEU A 136 -9.54 11.00 -22.57
CA LEU A 136 -8.64 10.54 -23.65
C LEU A 136 -8.68 9.01 -23.84
N ASN A 137 -8.77 8.26 -22.75
CA ASN A 137 -8.81 6.79 -22.77
C ASN A 137 -10.22 6.21 -23.06
N GLN A 138 -11.26 7.04 -23.15
CA GLN A 138 -12.64 6.59 -23.35
C GLN A 138 -12.96 6.41 -24.85
N PHE A 139 -12.29 5.48 -25.52
CA PHE A 139 -12.39 5.31 -26.98
C PHE A 139 -13.81 5.01 -27.48
N GLY A 140 -14.59 4.23 -26.72
CA GLY A 140 -15.98 3.92 -27.03
C GLY A 140 -16.88 5.15 -27.11
N PHE A 141 -16.67 6.12 -26.23
CA PHE A 141 -17.40 7.38 -26.22
C PHE A 141 -17.07 8.23 -27.46
N TRP A 142 -15.79 8.37 -27.77
CA TRP A 142 -15.33 9.13 -28.94
C TRP A 142 -15.75 8.50 -30.28
N ALA A 143 -15.74 7.16 -30.37
CA ALA A 143 -16.16 6.46 -31.58
C ALA A 143 -17.66 6.63 -31.87
N LYS A 144 -18.50 6.70 -30.82
CA LYS A 144 -19.93 7.01 -30.94
C LYS A 144 -20.13 8.47 -31.37
N ASN A 145 -19.40 9.40 -30.74
CA ASN A 145 -19.54 10.85 -30.96
C ASN A 145 -18.59 11.42 -32.03
N CYS A 146 -18.16 10.60 -32.99
CA CYS A 146 -17.10 10.94 -33.93
C CYS A 146 -17.40 12.22 -34.74
N TYR A 147 -18.63 12.37 -35.26
CA TYR A 147 -19.00 13.54 -36.08
C TYR A 147 -18.94 14.85 -35.29
N ALA A 148 -19.51 14.87 -34.07
CA ALA A 148 -19.45 16.03 -33.19
C ALA A 148 -18.00 16.38 -32.80
N ALA A 149 -17.18 15.36 -32.53
CA ALA A 149 -15.78 15.55 -32.18
C ALA A 149 -14.94 16.10 -33.34
N VAL A 150 -15.17 15.62 -34.57
CA VAL A 150 -14.50 16.12 -35.78
C VAL A 150 -14.81 17.60 -36.01
N ASN A 151 -16.07 18.00 -35.82
CA ASN A 151 -16.50 19.40 -35.95
C ASN A 151 -15.86 20.28 -34.86
N LYS A 152 -15.86 19.80 -33.61
CA LYS A 152 -15.24 20.52 -32.48
C LYS A 152 -13.75 20.75 -32.69
N LEU A 153 -13.03 19.73 -33.14
CA LEU A 153 -11.58 19.78 -33.35
C LEU A 153 -11.18 20.37 -34.71
N LYS A 154 -12.16 20.77 -35.54
CA LYS A 154 -11.96 21.36 -36.88
C LYS A 154 -10.91 20.59 -37.69
N LEU A 155 -11.06 19.27 -37.74
CA LEU A 155 -10.04 18.34 -38.24
C LEU A 155 -9.54 18.68 -39.65
N GLN A 156 -10.41 19.19 -40.52
CA GLN A 156 -10.07 19.62 -41.88
C GLN A 156 -9.08 20.80 -41.91
N MET A 157 -9.25 21.79 -41.03
CA MET A 157 -8.34 22.94 -40.93
C MET A 157 -6.97 22.53 -40.42
N VAL A 158 -6.93 21.66 -39.40
CA VAL A 158 -5.69 21.19 -38.78
C VAL A 158 -4.87 20.36 -39.76
N VAL A 159 -5.50 19.43 -40.49
CA VAL A 159 -4.81 18.58 -41.47
C VAL A 159 -4.31 19.38 -42.68
N SER A 160 -4.98 20.48 -43.03
CA SER A 160 -4.58 21.34 -44.17
C SER A 160 -3.50 22.36 -43.81
N SER A 161 -3.11 22.46 -42.53
CA SER A 161 -2.09 23.39 -42.08
C SER A 161 -0.69 22.94 -42.53
N PRO A 162 0.12 23.81 -43.17
CA PRO A 162 1.47 23.47 -43.62
C PRO A 162 2.45 23.25 -42.46
N TYR A 163 2.11 23.72 -41.25
CA TYR A 163 2.97 23.62 -40.08
C TYR A 163 2.93 22.23 -39.40
N ILE A 164 1.90 21.45 -39.70
CA ILE A 164 1.63 20.16 -39.06
C ILE A 164 2.07 19.02 -39.99
N ILE A 165 2.99 18.19 -39.51
CA ILE A 165 3.58 17.11 -40.31
C ILE A 165 2.89 15.80 -39.95
N ALA A 166 2.27 15.16 -40.94
CA ALA A 166 1.65 13.86 -40.80
C ALA A 166 2.59 12.74 -41.29
N ASN A 167 2.56 11.61 -40.58
CA ASN A 167 3.10 10.28 -40.97
C ASN A 167 4.53 9.92 -40.53
N GLU A 168 5.43 10.87 -40.29
CA GLU A 168 6.80 10.56 -39.81
C GLU A 168 6.78 9.97 -38.39
N ALA A 169 6.13 10.66 -37.46
CA ALA A 169 5.97 10.19 -36.08
C ALA A 169 5.27 8.83 -35.99
N LYS A 170 4.27 8.57 -36.85
CA LYS A 170 3.56 7.27 -36.91
C LYS A 170 4.49 6.11 -37.29
N LYS A 171 5.47 6.33 -38.17
CA LYS A 171 6.44 5.29 -38.56
C LYS A 171 7.39 5.00 -37.41
N CYS A 172 7.87 6.03 -36.72
CA CYS A 172 8.74 5.87 -35.56
C CYS A 172 8.01 5.19 -34.40
N MET A 173 6.76 5.58 -34.12
CA MET A 173 5.91 4.94 -33.11
C MET A 173 5.75 3.43 -33.33
N LYS A 174 5.50 3.02 -34.58
CA LYS A 174 5.41 1.59 -34.92
C LYS A 174 6.73 0.84 -34.71
N LYS A 175 7.87 1.51 -34.82
CA LYS A 175 9.20 0.92 -34.62
C LYS A 175 9.56 0.85 -33.13
N SER A 176 9.28 1.90 -32.35
CA SER A 176 9.54 1.95 -30.90
C SER A 176 8.74 0.88 -30.16
N VAL A 177 7.43 0.78 -30.42
CA VAL A 177 6.56 -0.20 -29.77
C VAL A 177 6.95 -1.66 -30.08
N LYS A 178 7.46 -1.92 -31.29
CA LYS A 178 7.91 -3.26 -31.69
C LYS A 178 9.28 -3.63 -31.13
N LYS A 179 10.18 -2.65 -30.98
CA LYS A 179 11.57 -2.87 -30.55
C LYS A 179 11.99 -1.74 -29.59
N PRO A 180 11.53 -1.79 -28.32
CA PRO A 180 11.71 -0.71 -27.36
C PRO A 180 13.19 -0.48 -27.00
N SER A 181 14.03 -1.51 -27.06
CA SER A 181 15.47 -1.38 -26.76
C SER A 181 16.31 -0.79 -27.90
N LYS A 182 15.81 -0.81 -29.14
CA LYS A 182 16.56 -0.38 -30.33
C LYS A 182 16.21 1.02 -30.81
N TYR A 183 14.97 1.46 -30.55
CA TYR A 183 14.49 2.74 -31.04
C TYR A 183 13.90 3.55 -29.88
N ASP A 184 14.34 4.80 -29.77
CA ASP A 184 13.76 5.76 -28.84
C ASP A 184 12.27 6.01 -29.12
N THR A 185 11.59 6.51 -28.11
CA THR A 185 10.17 6.84 -28.16
C THR A 185 9.88 7.92 -29.19
N SER A 186 8.65 7.93 -29.72
CA SER A 186 8.26 8.94 -30.72
C SER A 186 8.32 10.38 -30.17
N LEU A 187 7.96 10.56 -28.90
CA LEU A 187 7.95 11.84 -28.20
C LEU A 187 9.35 12.43 -28.01
N SER A 188 10.38 11.59 -27.87
CA SER A 188 11.77 12.05 -27.79
C SER A 188 12.26 12.66 -29.11
N LYS A 189 11.76 12.17 -30.24
CA LYS A 189 12.19 12.63 -31.59
C LYS A 189 11.30 13.71 -32.18
N TYR A 190 10.01 13.68 -31.87
CA TYR A 190 9.02 14.52 -32.52
C TYR A 190 8.15 15.22 -31.48
N SER A 191 8.10 16.55 -31.56
CA SER A 191 7.22 17.34 -30.68
C SER A 191 5.75 16.95 -30.89
N PRO A 192 5.00 16.62 -29.81
CA PRO A 192 3.59 16.25 -29.89
C PRO A 192 2.70 17.40 -30.41
N SER A 193 3.14 18.64 -30.26
CA SER A 193 2.43 19.84 -30.71
C SER A 193 2.53 20.08 -32.23
N ARG A 194 3.46 19.41 -32.93
CA ARG A 194 3.70 19.60 -34.37
C ARG A 194 3.46 18.36 -35.21
N TYR A 195 3.76 17.18 -34.68
CA TYR A 195 3.72 15.93 -35.44
C TYR A 195 2.51 15.08 -35.05
N ILE A 196 1.57 14.91 -35.99
CA ILE A 196 0.38 14.08 -35.74
C ILE A 196 0.80 12.61 -35.63
N GLY A 197 0.48 12.03 -34.47
CA GLY A 197 0.82 10.64 -34.13
C GLY A 197 2.14 10.48 -33.39
N SER A 198 2.74 11.58 -32.92
CA SER A 198 3.68 11.56 -31.80
C SER A 198 2.85 11.48 -30.51
N THR A 199 2.71 10.28 -29.95
CA THR A 199 1.89 10.02 -28.75
C THR A 199 2.70 9.22 -27.74
N SER A 200 2.19 9.04 -26.52
CA SER A 200 2.81 8.10 -25.58
C SER A 200 2.61 6.65 -26.03
N ASP A 201 3.60 5.80 -25.73
CA ASP A 201 3.58 4.38 -26.08
C ASP A 201 2.40 3.66 -25.38
N ALA A 202 2.10 4.05 -24.15
CA ALA A 202 0.96 3.52 -23.38
C ALA A 202 -0.39 3.87 -24.06
N PHE A 203 -0.57 5.11 -24.51
CA PHE A 203 -1.78 5.51 -25.22
C PHE A 203 -1.90 4.78 -26.57
N TYR A 204 -0.79 4.66 -27.30
CA TYR A 204 -0.78 3.98 -28.59
C TYR A 204 -1.19 2.50 -28.45
N LYS A 205 -0.64 1.78 -27.46
CA LYS A 205 -1.00 0.38 -27.18
C LYS A 205 -2.50 0.22 -26.89
N LYS A 206 -3.05 1.05 -26.00
CA LYS A 206 -4.48 1.06 -25.66
C LYS A 206 -5.37 1.34 -26.88
N LEU A 207 -4.96 2.29 -27.73
CA LEU A 207 -5.68 2.61 -28.96
C LEU A 207 -5.64 1.46 -29.96
N THR A 208 -4.48 0.79 -30.12
CA THR A 208 -4.36 -0.37 -31.02
C THR A 208 -5.21 -1.55 -30.56
N GLU A 209 -5.20 -1.86 -29.25
CA GLU A 209 -6.06 -2.92 -28.67
C GLU A 209 -7.54 -2.63 -28.94
N TYR A 210 -7.97 -1.38 -28.76
CA TYR A 210 -9.35 -0.98 -29.05
C TYR A 210 -9.72 -1.13 -30.53
N VAL A 211 -8.82 -0.70 -31.43
CA VAL A 211 -9.02 -0.82 -32.88
C VAL A 211 -9.08 -2.29 -33.33
N GLU A 212 -8.27 -3.16 -32.72
CA GLU A 212 -8.29 -4.60 -32.97
C GLU A 212 -9.61 -5.24 -32.52
N ARG A 213 -10.12 -4.88 -31.35
CA ARG A 213 -11.45 -5.34 -30.90
C ARG A 213 -12.58 -4.94 -31.87
N ILE A 214 -12.51 -3.75 -32.46
CA ILE A 214 -13.55 -3.25 -33.38
C ILE A 214 -13.44 -3.81 -34.80
N ARG A 215 -12.24 -4.18 -35.24
CA ARG A 215 -12.01 -4.75 -36.58
C ARG A 215 -12.90 -5.94 -36.90
N ILE A 216 -13.36 -6.66 -35.87
CA ILE A 216 -14.22 -7.85 -35.97
C ILE A 216 -15.68 -7.48 -36.35
N ILE A 217 -16.14 -6.24 -36.12
CA ILE A 217 -17.57 -5.85 -36.12
C ILE A 217 -18.01 -5.02 -37.35
N SER A 218 -17.08 -4.54 -38.20
CA SER A 218 -17.25 -3.82 -39.50
C SER A 218 -16.93 -2.30 -39.57
N LEU A 219 -16.71 -1.85 -40.82
CA LEU A 219 -16.39 -0.51 -41.39
C LEU A 219 -14.97 0.08 -41.22
N LEU A 220 -14.06 -0.35 -42.10
CA LEU A 220 -12.68 0.15 -42.29
C LEU A 220 -12.56 1.70 -42.39
N LYS A 221 -13.55 2.38 -43.00
CA LYS A 221 -13.54 3.86 -43.13
C LYS A 221 -13.68 4.56 -41.78
N ARG A 222 -14.53 4.03 -40.88
CA ARG A 222 -14.76 4.61 -39.55
C ARG A 222 -13.54 4.44 -38.65
N ILE A 223 -12.83 3.32 -38.77
CA ILE A 223 -11.61 3.04 -37.99
C ILE A 223 -10.52 4.08 -38.29
N ARG A 224 -10.28 4.41 -39.56
CA ARG A 224 -9.28 5.43 -39.94
C ARG A 224 -9.63 6.81 -39.39
N MET A 225 -10.90 7.19 -39.45
CA MET A 225 -11.38 8.45 -38.88
C MET A 225 -11.21 8.49 -37.37
N VAL A 226 -11.56 7.41 -36.66
CA VAL A 226 -11.39 7.32 -35.20
C VAL A 226 -9.91 7.41 -34.81
N MET A 227 -9.01 6.70 -35.51
CA MET A 227 -7.57 6.82 -35.25
C MET A 227 -7.04 8.24 -35.48
N ALA A 228 -7.46 8.89 -36.57
CA ALA A 228 -7.06 10.27 -36.86
C ALA A 228 -7.59 11.23 -35.79
N LEU A 229 -8.87 11.07 -35.41
CA LEU A 229 -9.52 11.85 -34.37
C LEU A 229 -8.80 11.70 -33.03
N MET A 230 -8.46 10.47 -32.61
CA MET A 230 -7.79 10.22 -31.33
C MET A 230 -6.38 10.81 -31.29
N ASN A 231 -5.61 10.73 -32.38
CA ASN A 231 -4.31 11.38 -32.46
C ASN A 231 -4.42 12.91 -32.40
N LEU A 232 -5.44 13.50 -33.03
CA LEU A 232 -5.68 14.94 -32.95
C LEU A 232 -6.17 15.34 -31.55
N LYS A 233 -7.02 14.52 -30.93
CA LYS A 233 -7.46 14.73 -29.54
C LYS A 233 -6.27 14.71 -28.58
N TYR A 234 -5.31 13.79 -28.77
CA TYR A 234 -4.06 13.77 -28.01
C TYR A 234 -3.30 15.09 -28.18
N MET A 235 -3.06 15.53 -29.42
CA MET A 235 -2.40 16.81 -29.72
C MET A 235 -3.12 18.01 -29.08
N SER A 236 -4.45 18.03 -29.09
CA SER A 236 -5.24 19.09 -28.44
C SER A 236 -5.23 19.03 -26.90
N ALA A 237 -4.78 17.90 -26.34
CA ALA A 237 -4.68 17.68 -24.90
C ALA A 237 -3.25 17.90 -24.37
N VAL A 238 -2.31 18.30 -25.24
CA VAL A 238 -0.97 18.68 -24.84
C VAL A 238 -1.03 19.95 -23.99
N ILE A 239 -0.18 20.00 -22.97
CA ILE A 239 0.00 21.14 -22.06
C ILE A 239 0.42 22.40 -22.83
N GLU A 240 -0.02 23.56 -22.39
CA GLU A 240 0.29 24.82 -23.09
C GLU A 240 1.62 25.40 -22.57
N PRO A 241 2.52 25.88 -23.47
CA PRO A 241 3.73 26.57 -23.04
C PRO A 241 3.42 27.80 -22.19
N GLY A 242 4.20 28.03 -21.14
CA GLY A 242 4.00 29.08 -20.16
C GLY A 242 3.20 28.66 -18.93
N GLU A 243 2.60 27.46 -18.94
CA GLU A 243 1.82 26.95 -17.81
C GLU A 243 2.71 26.67 -16.59
N SER A 244 2.27 27.17 -15.43
CA SER A 244 2.98 27.06 -14.15
C SER A 244 2.75 25.69 -13.49
N VAL A 245 3.32 24.66 -14.10
CA VAL A 245 3.16 23.26 -13.69
C VAL A 245 3.69 22.98 -12.27
N GLY A 246 4.68 23.74 -11.80
CA GLY A 246 5.17 23.59 -10.42
C GLY A 246 4.14 23.98 -9.37
N LEU A 247 3.43 25.09 -9.57
CA LEU A 247 2.35 25.52 -8.68
C LEU A 247 1.19 24.53 -8.69
N LEU A 248 0.80 24.06 -9.88
CA LEU A 248 -0.25 23.03 -10.03
C LEU A 248 0.13 21.74 -9.31
N ALA A 249 1.38 21.30 -9.43
CA ALA A 249 1.88 20.11 -8.72
C ALA A 249 1.89 20.31 -7.20
N ALA A 250 2.36 21.47 -6.72
CA ALA A 250 2.39 21.81 -5.30
C ALA A 250 0.98 21.80 -4.68
N GLU A 251 0.01 22.41 -5.36
CA GLU A 251 -1.38 22.46 -4.91
C GLU A 251 -2.05 21.08 -4.98
N SER A 252 -1.78 20.31 -6.03
CA SER A 252 -2.32 18.95 -6.19
C SER A 252 -1.81 17.95 -5.14
N ILE A 253 -0.69 18.24 -4.49
CA ILE A 253 -0.19 17.48 -3.34
C ILE A 253 -0.71 18.09 -2.03
N GLY A 254 -0.65 19.42 -1.91
CA GLY A 254 -0.99 20.17 -0.71
C GLY A 254 -2.47 20.08 -0.33
N GLU A 255 -3.39 20.35 -1.26
CA GLU A 255 -4.83 20.34 -0.95
C GLU A 255 -5.32 18.94 -0.54
N PRO A 256 -5.04 17.85 -1.27
CA PRO A 256 -5.48 16.52 -0.85
C PRO A 256 -4.82 16.07 0.45
N SER A 257 -3.60 16.56 0.77
CA SER A 257 -2.97 16.28 2.05
C SER A 257 -3.80 16.79 3.23
N THR A 258 -4.58 17.88 3.06
CA THR A 258 -5.53 18.35 4.09
C THR A 258 -6.61 17.32 4.39
N GLN A 259 -6.97 16.47 3.43
CA GLN A 259 -7.94 15.38 3.63
C GLN A 259 -7.27 14.18 4.34
N MET A 260 -5.95 14.02 4.16
CA MET A 260 -5.14 13.02 4.83
C MET A 260 -4.73 13.40 6.26
N THR A 261 -5.03 14.64 6.73
CA THR A 261 -4.75 15.05 8.13
C THR A 261 -5.62 14.28 9.12
N LEU A 262 -6.82 13.87 8.70
CA LEU A 262 -7.71 13.08 9.55
C LEU A 262 -7.11 11.68 9.72
N ASN A 263 -7.22 11.15 10.93
CA ASN A 263 -6.78 9.79 11.20
C ASN A 263 -7.43 8.81 10.20
N THR A 264 -6.62 8.05 9.48
CA THR A 264 -7.05 7.03 8.50
C THR A 264 -7.71 5.81 9.17
N PHE A 265 -7.93 5.86 10.50
CA PHE A 265 -8.50 4.79 11.31
C PHE A 265 -10.03 4.66 11.23
N HIS A 266 -10.70 5.39 10.33
CA HIS A 266 -12.15 5.23 10.14
C HIS A 266 -12.56 3.87 9.54
N PHE A 267 -11.61 3.07 9.03
CA PHE A 267 -11.82 1.64 8.76
C PHE A 267 -11.27 0.82 9.93
N THR A 268 -12.17 0.49 10.83
CA THR A 268 -11.93 -0.37 11.98
C THR A 268 -11.54 -1.78 11.51
N SER A 269 -10.51 -2.36 12.15
CA SER A 269 -10.09 -3.79 12.07
C SER A 269 -8.78 -4.18 11.36
N PHE A 270 -8.00 -3.28 10.76
CA PHE A 270 -6.67 -3.64 10.20
C PHE A 270 -5.54 -2.77 10.77
N GLY A 271 -5.47 -2.63 12.10
CA GLY A 271 -4.36 -1.99 12.82
C GLY A 271 -3.06 -2.79 12.86
N ALA A 272 -2.90 -3.82 12.02
CA ALA A 272 -1.74 -4.72 12.04
C ALA A 272 -0.54 -4.23 11.21
N LYS A 273 -0.64 -3.09 10.51
CA LYS A 273 0.47 -2.53 9.72
C LYS A 273 0.97 -1.24 10.37
N ASN A 274 1.99 -1.38 11.22
CA ASN A 274 2.73 -0.30 11.87
C ASN A 274 3.58 0.50 10.86
N VAL A 275 2.94 1.13 9.89
CA VAL A 275 3.61 2.00 8.93
C VAL A 275 3.25 3.44 9.28
N THR A 276 4.21 4.35 9.15
CA THR A 276 3.90 5.79 9.16
C THR A 276 2.95 6.11 8.00
N LEU A 277 1.76 6.60 8.33
CA LEU A 277 0.70 6.90 7.35
C LEU A 277 0.45 8.40 7.27
N GLY A 278 -0.09 8.83 6.13
CA GLY A 278 -0.59 10.19 5.94
C GLY A 278 0.51 11.25 5.92
N ILE A 279 0.22 12.39 6.55
CA ILE A 279 1.09 13.57 6.55
C ILE A 279 2.45 13.33 7.20
N PRO A 280 2.57 12.65 8.36
CA PRO A 280 3.88 12.35 8.93
C PRO A 280 4.83 11.71 7.91
N ARG A 281 4.34 10.75 7.12
CA ARG A 281 5.14 10.12 6.08
C ARG A 281 5.49 11.05 4.92
N LEU A 282 4.55 11.91 4.51
CA LEU A 282 4.83 12.92 3.48
C LEU A 282 5.90 13.93 3.95
N LEU A 283 5.87 14.34 5.22
CA LEU A 283 6.86 15.25 5.81
C LEU A 283 8.25 14.61 5.86
N GLU A 284 8.33 13.32 6.21
CA GLU A 284 9.58 12.56 6.19
C GLU A 284 10.22 12.53 4.79
N ILE A 285 9.41 12.28 3.76
CA ILE A 285 9.89 12.12 2.37
C ILE A 285 10.22 13.48 1.75
N ILE A 286 9.29 14.43 1.81
CA ILE A 286 9.34 15.66 0.99
C ILE A 286 10.09 16.78 1.70
N MET A 287 9.84 16.97 3.00
CA MET A 287 10.34 18.17 3.69
C MET A 287 11.69 17.97 4.35
N THR A 288 11.83 16.84 5.04
CA THR A 288 13.03 16.56 5.84
C THR A 288 14.05 15.71 5.08
N ALA A 289 13.61 14.93 4.09
CA ALA A 289 14.43 13.92 3.42
C ALA A 289 15.24 13.12 4.45
N SER A 290 14.55 12.63 5.49
CA SER A 290 15.20 12.10 6.70
C SER A 290 16.00 10.83 6.40
N ASP A 291 17.26 10.80 6.83
CA ASP A 291 18.09 9.60 6.85
C ASP A 291 17.57 8.55 7.84
N HIS A 292 16.87 9.01 8.89
CA HIS A 292 16.28 8.18 9.94
C HIS A 292 14.76 8.22 9.85
N ILE A 293 14.19 7.32 9.05
CA ILE A 293 12.73 7.16 8.94
C ILE A 293 12.18 6.33 10.10
N GLN A 294 11.01 6.70 10.65
CA GLN A 294 10.46 6.04 11.84
C GLN A 294 10.13 4.56 11.61
N THR A 295 9.64 4.22 10.41
CA THR A 295 9.27 2.86 10.03
C THR A 295 9.98 2.46 8.74
N SER A 296 11.27 2.16 8.82
CA SER A 296 12.03 1.61 7.70
C SER A 296 11.60 0.19 7.39
N MET A 297 11.20 -0.07 6.15
CA MET A 297 10.81 -1.41 5.70
C MET A 297 11.48 -1.74 4.36
N MET A 298 11.83 -3.01 4.18
CA MET A 298 12.35 -3.56 2.94
C MET A 298 11.41 -4.67 2.46
N THR A 299 11.00 -4.61 1.19
CA THR A 299 10.19 -5.67 0.56
C THR A 299 11.10 -6.60 -0.22
N LEU A 300 11.13 -7.88 0.17
CA LEU A 300 11.94 -8.91 -0.47
C LEU A 300 11.05 -9.82 -1.33
N PRO A 301 11.09 -9.72 -2.67
CA PRO A 301 10.38 -10.67 -3.52
C PRO A 301 11.07 -12.04 -3.45
N LEU A 302 10.30 -13.07 -3.10
CA LEU A 302 10.77 -14.45 -3.10
C LEU A 302 10.66 -15.03 -4.52
N LYS A 303 11.48 -16.04 -4.81
CA LYS A 303 11.38 -16.81 -6.06
C LYS A 303 10.12 -17.67 -6.04
N ASP A 304 9.53 -17.89 -7.21
CA ASP A 304 8.29 -18.67 -7.38
C ASP A 304 8.37 -20.10 -6.82
N ASN A 305 9.57 -20.67 -6.72
CA ASN A 305 9.80 -22.04 -6.24
C ASN A 305 9.87 -22.18 -4.71
N VAL A 306 9.66 -21.11 -3.94
CA VAL A 306 9.78 -21.11 -2.48
C VAL A 306 8.43 -21.42 -1.84
N SER A 307 8.35 -22.48 -1.03
CA SER A 307 7.14 -22.81 -0.27
C SER A 307 6.94 -21.91 0.96
N ASP A 308 5.70 -21.79 1.44
CA ASP A 308 5.34 -21.05 2.66
C ASP A 308 6.10 -21.50 3.92
N SER A 309 6.48 -22.77 3.97
CA SER A 309 7.29 -23.31 5.07
C SER A 309 8.74 -22.82 5.01
N MET A 310 9.30 -22.69 3.81
CA MET A 310 10.64 -22.14 3.60
C MET A 310 10.65 -20.62 3.83
N SER A 311 9.62 -19.90 3.38
CA SER A 311 9.53 -18.44 3.59
C SER A 311 9.51 -18.06 5.07
N LYS A 312 8.76 -18.80 5.91
CA LYS A 312 8.77 -18.63 7.37
C LYS A 312 10.15 -18.89 7.98
N ARG A 313 10.86 -19.93 7.51
CA ARG A 313 12.23 -20.21 7.98
C ARG A 313 13.19 -19.08 7.63
N ILE A 314 13.12 -18.57 6.40
CA ILE A 314 13.93 -17.44 5.96
C ILE A 314 13.65 -16.21 6.83
N CYS A 315 12.39 -15.90 7.13
CA CYS A 315 12.08 -14.78 8.02
C CYS A 315 12.61 -14.97 9.45
N CYS A 316 12.51 -16.17 10.02
CA CYS A 316 13.11 -16.46 11.33
C CYS A 316 14.64 -16.35 11.32
N GLN A 317 15.30 -16.66 10.19
CA GLN A 317 16.75 -16.54 10.06
C GLN A 317 17.20 -15.09 9.93
N LEU A 318 16.42 -14.28 9.22
CA LEU A 318 16.72 -12.88 8.99
C LEU A 318 16.35 -12.00 10.18
N SER A 319 15.35 -12.38 11.00
CA SER A 319 14.99 -11.65 12.20
C SER A 319 16.14 -11.64 13.21
N ASN A 320 16.54 -10.45 13.65
CA ASN A 320 17.44 -10.31 14.78
C ASN A 320 16.78 -10.92 16.02
N THR A 321 17.44 -11.90 16.62
CA THR A 321 17.02 -12.48 17.89
C THR A 321 17.90 -11.89 18.99
N GLU A 322 17.28 -11.17 19.92
CA GLU A 322 17.98 -10.68 21.10
C GLU A 322 18.20 -11.81 22.11
N GLU A 323 19.32 -11.82 22.82
CA GLU A 323 19.69 -12.88 23.77
C GLU A 323 18.62 -13.12 24.86
N TYR A 324 17.88 -12.07 25.24
CA TYR A 324 16.80 -12.15 26.22
C TYR A 324 15.67 -13.08 25.77
N GLU A 325 15.29 -13.07 24.49
CA GLU A 325 14.25 -13.97 23.96
C GLU A 325 14.68 -15.43 23.97
N VAL A 326 15.98 -15.70 23.80
CA VAL A 326 16.52 -17.06 23.83
C VAL A 326 16.49 -17.58 25.27
N SER A 327 16.87 -16.75 26.24
CA SER A 327 16.92 -17.13 27.66
C SER A 327 15.54 -17.54 28.19
N THR A 328 14.49 -16.79 27.88
CA THR A 328 13.10 -17.05 28.31
C THR A 328 12.56 -18.33 27.67
N LYS A 329 12.75 -18.53 26.37
CA LYS A 329 12.36 -19.76 25.65
C LYS A 329 13.07 -21.00 26.21
N VAL A 330 14.35 -20.90 26.56
CA VAL A 330 15.12 -22.01 27.17
C VAL A 330 14.60 -22.33 28.57
N ILE A 331 14.27 -21.31 29.38
CA ILE A 331 13.72 -21.49 30.72
C ILE A 331 12.34 -22.14 30.66
N GLU A 332 11.44 -21.66 29.81
CA GLU A 332 10.10 -22.26 29.61
C GLU A 332 10.20 -23.72 29.18
N LYS A 333 11.06 -24.03 28.20
CA LYS A 333 11.27 -25.41 27.73
C LYS A 333 11.86 -26.30 28.83
N ARG A 334 12.78 -25.78 29.66
CA ARG A 334 13.31 -26.49 30.85
C ARG A 334 12.24 -26.74 31.90
N ILE A 335 11.35 -25.78 32.16
CA ILE A 335 10.25 -25.90 33.11
C ILE A 335 9.26 -26.97 32.63
N LEU A 336 8.84 -26.91 31.36
CA LEU A 336 7.96 -27.91 30.73
C LEU A 336 8.57 -29.31 30.78
N LEU A 337 9.85 -29.47 30.43
CA LEU A 337 10.55 -30.74 30.50
C LEU A 337 10.64 -31.28 31.94
N ARG A 338 10.84 -30.42 32.95
CA ARG A 338 10.78 -30.82 34.36
C ARG A 338 9.37 -31.24 34.78
N PHE A 339 8.34 -30.52 34.35
CA PHE A 339 6.94 -30.85 34.62
C PHE A 339 6.56 -32.21 34.03
N ILE A 340 6.91 -32.46 32.76
CA ILE A 340 6.65 -33.75 32.09
C ILE A 340 7.41 -34.90 32.77
N LYS A 341 8.70 -34.70 33.10
CA LYS A 341 9.47 -35.70 33.87
C LYS A 341 8.88 -35.95 35.26
N GLY A 342 8.36 -34.91 35.92
CA GLY A 342 7.65 -35.00 37.19
C GLY A 342 6.36 -35.80 37.08
N MET A 343 5.52 -35.51 36.09
CA MET A 343 4.30 -36.27 35.80
C MET A 343 4.60 -37.74 35.49
N LYS A 344 5.61 -38.00 34.65
CA LYS A 344 6.04 -39.38 34.33
C LYS A 344 6.47 -40.16 35.58
N LYS A 345 7.20 -39.53 36.50
CA LYS A 345 7.57 -40.13 37.80
C LYS A 345 6.35 -40.35 38.71
N ALA A 346 5.41 -39.40 38.75
CA ALA A 346 4.20 -39.53 39.55
C ALA A 346 3.33 -40.69 39.04
N ILE A 347 3.12 -40.77 37.72
CA ILE A 347 2.39 -41.87 37.06
C ILE A 347 3.06 -43.21 37.32
N GLN A 348 4.39 -43.31 37.19
CA GLN A 348 5.12 -44.54 37.52
C GLN A 348 5.00 -44.94 39.00
N LYS A 349 4.89 -43.98 39.92
CA LYS A 349 4.73 -44.25 41.35
C LYS A 349 3.32 -44.74 41.68
N VAL A 350 2.30 -44.18 41.02
CA VAL A 350 0.90 -44.65 41.10
C VAL A 350 0.78 -46.06 40.51
N LEU A 351 1.35 -46.31 39.31
CA LEU A 351 1.41 -47.63 38.70
C LEU A 351 2.13 -48.65 39.61
N LYS A 352 3.29 -48.31 40.20
CA LYS A 352 3.98 -49.20 41.15
C LYS A 352 3.20 -49.45 42.45
N ALA A 353 2.37 -48.50 42.89
CA ALA A 353 1.50 -48.68 44.05
C ALA A 353 0.30 -49.60 43.72
N SER A 354 -0.25 -49.51 42.51
CA SER A 354 -1.31 -50.40 42.02
C SER A 354 -0.80 -51.80 41.65
N VAL A 355 0.46 -51.94 41.23
CA VAL A 355 1.09 -53.23 40.83
C VAL A 355 1.56 -54.08 42.04
N LYS A 356 1.30 -53.66 43.28
CA LYS A 356 1.54 -54.48 44.48
C LYS A 356 0.46 -55.54 44.76
N GLY A 357 -0.54 -55.67 43.87
CA GLY A 357 -1.68 -56.58 44.06
C GLY A 357 -1.94 -57.61 42.96
N ILE A 358 -1.36 -57.50 41.76
CA ILE A 358 -1.62 -58.45 40.67
C ILE A 358 -0.32 -58.67 39.90
N ALA A 359 0.24 -59.87 40.06
CA ALA A 359 1.36 -60.38 39.30
C ALA A 359 0.79 -61.29 38.21
N GLU A 360 0.39 -60.69 37.10
CA GLU A 360 0.12 -61.25 35.77
C GLU A 360 -0.31 -60.04 34.92
N GLU A 361 -0.03 -60.01 33.61
CA GLU A 361 -0.13 -58.83 32.71
C GLU A 361 1.06 -57.84 32.70
N ARG A 362 2.29 -58.35 32.81
CA ARG A 362 3.51 -57.55 32.54
C ARG A 362 3.92 -57.46 31.06
N GLU A 363 3.25 -58.15 30.14
CA GLU A 363 3.65 -58.18 28.72
C GLU A 363 2.80 -57.29 27.79
N GLU A 364 1.62 -56.81 28.19
CA GLU A 364 0.79 -55.94 27.33
C GLU A 364 1.03 -54.43 27.53
N ALA A 365 1.55 -54.01 28.69
CA ALA A 365 1.82 -52.60 28.96
C ALA A 365 3.06 -52.06 28.22
N ASP A 366 4.05 -52.91 27.94
CA ASP A 366 5.26 -52.52 27.19
C ASP A 366 5.00 -52.40 25.68
N ALA A 367 3.93 -53.02 25.15
CA ALA A 367 3.54 -52.92 23.74
C ALA A 367 2.80 -51.62 23.38
N ILE A 368 2.07 -51.02 24.32
CA ILE A 368 1.30 -49.78 24.09
C ILE A 368 2.19 -48.52 24.19
N ILE A 369 3.32 -48.60 24.88
CA ILE A 369 4.29 -47.50 25.00
C ILE A 369 5.27 -47.47 23.79
N GLY A 370 5.25 -48.49 22.94
CA GLY A 370 6.15 -48.69 21.80
C GLY A 370 5.84 -47.91 20.52
N VAL A 371 4.85 -47.03 20.49
CA VAL A 371 4.52 -46.23 19.29
C VAL A 371 4.62 -44.75 19.60
N GLU A 372 5.50 -44.07 18.86
CA GLU A 372 5.87 -42.64 18.88
C GLU A 372 6.89 -42.17 19.94
N LEU A 373 8.01 -42.88 20.05
CA LEU A 373 9.33 -42.25 20.23
C LEU A 373 10.22 -42.63 19.05
N GLY A 374 9.81 -42.20 17.86
CA GLY A 374 10.67 -42.19 16.69
C GLY A 374 11.83 -41.22 16.90
N SER A 375 13.03 -41.78 17.11
CA SER A 375 14.32 -41.23 16.71
C SER A 375 14.55 -39.73 16.97
N PHE A 376 14.97 -39.40 18.19
CA PHE A 376 15.96 -38.34 18.41
C PHE A 376 17.04 -38.91 19.35
N GLU A 377 17.73 -39.94 18.87
CA GLU A 377 18.99 -40.37 19.45
C GLU A 377 20.13 -39.55 18.82
N ASN A 378 20.96 -38.99 19.71
CA ASN A 378 22.38 -38.76 19.51
C ASN A 378 22.79 -37.86 18.32
N GLY A 379 22.54 -36.56 18.47
CA GLY A 379 23.44 -35.54 17.93
C GLY A 379 24.50 -35.17 18.97
N GLU A 380 25.41 -36.10 19.27
CA GLU A 380 26.68 -35.74 19.88
C GLU A 380 27.35 -34.70 18.97
N ILE A 381 27.75 -33.56 19.53
CA ILE A 381 28.74 -32.69 18.90
C ILE A 381 30.04 -33.50 18.90
N ARG A 382 30.25 -34.28 17.84
CA ARG A 382 31.54 -34.89 17.57
C ARG A 382 32.42 -33.83 16.93
N ASN A 383 33.58 -33.65 17.54
CA ASN A 383 34.69 -32.87 17.03
C ASN A 383 34.94 -33.15 15.54
N GLY A 384 35.08 -32.08 14.75
CA GLY A 384 35.72 -32.11 13.44
C GLY A 384 34.76 -32.08 12.25
N GLU A 385 34.20 -30.92 11.93
CA GLU A 385 33.92 -30.56 10.54
C GLU A 385 34.60 -29.23 10.22
N ILE A 386 35.38 -29.26 9.14
CA ILE A 386 36.18 -28.17 8.60
C ILE A 386 35.24 -27.24 7.83
N ASP A 387 35.23 -25.97 8.21
CA ASP A 387 34.43 -24.91 7.58
C ASP A 387 35.15 -24.40 6.32
N TYR A 388 34.55 -24.57 5.14
CA TYR A 388 35.09 -24.13 3.85
C TYR A 388 34.76 -22.66 3.52
N LEU A 389 34.71 -21.77 4.53
CA LEU A 389 34.78 -20.30 4.39
C LEU A 389 33.90 -19.63 3.32
N ASP A 390 32.81 -20.27 2.86
CA ASP A 390 31.92 -19.73 1.82
C ASP A 390 30.78 -18.85 2.39
N ASN A 391 30.78 -18.62 3.71
CA ASN A 391 29.76 -17.83 4.40
C ASN A 391 30.17 -16.34 4.49
N PRO A 392 29.28 -15.35 4.27
CA PRO A 392 29.63 -13.92 4.33
C PRO A 392 30.29 -13.48 5.65
N SER A 393 30.01 -14.22 6.72
CA SER A 393 30.61 -14.06 8.05
C SER A 393 32.13 -14.23 8.06
N SER A 394 32.71 -14.97 7.10
CA SER A 394 34.17 -15.15 6.97
C SER A 394 34.89 -13.92 6.40
N ARG A 395 34.18 -12.99 5.75
CA ARG A 395 34.76 -11.77 5.17
C ARG A 395 34.99 -10.66 6.19
N ILE A 396 34.40 -10.77 7.38
CA ILE A 396 34.50 -9.77 8.46
C ILE A 396 35.89 -9.80 9.13
N VAL A 397 36.63 -10.90 9.04
CA VAL A 397 37.96 -11.05 9.64
C VAL A 397 39.08 -10.40 8.79
N MET A 398 38.79 -9.96 7.56
CA MET A 398 39.78 -9.40 6.61
C MET A 398 39.67 -7.89 6.35
N GLY A 399 38.97 -7.14 7.21
CA GLY A 399 39.07 -5.67 7.24
C GLY A 399 38.55 -4.93 6.00
N GLN A 400 37.40 -5.32 5.46
CA GLN A 400 36.68 -4.51 4.45
C GLN A 400 35.57 -3.65 5.10
N PRO A 401 35.37 -2.39 4.64
CA PRO A 401 34.44 -1.46 5.27
C PRO A 401 32.97 -1.83 4.99
N VAL A 402 32.19 -1.93 6.06
CA VAL A 402 30.73 -2.15 6.05
C VAL A 402 30.02 -0.80 6.11
N HIS A 403 29.03 -0.59 5.23
CA HIS A 403 28.13 0.56 5.28
C HIS A 403 26.68 0.09 5.48
N ASN A 404 26.24 0.02 6.75
CA ASN A 404 24.85 0.10 7.28
C ASN A 404 23.81 -0.92 6.75
N GLY A 405 22.82 -1.46 7.48
CA GLY A 405 22.23 -1.24 8.79
C GLY A 405 20.95 -2.10 8.88
N THR A 406 20.49 -2.36 10.11
CA THR A 406 19.52 -3.38 10.58
C THR A 406 18.05 -3.14 10.23
N GLY A 407 17.24 -4.21 10.11
CA GLY A 407 15.77 -4.13 10.16
C GLY A 407 15.06 -5.49 10.09
N SER A 408 14.08 -5.71 10.98
CA SER A 408 13.26 -6.92 11.15
C SER A 408 12.21 -7.15 10.04
N PHE A 409 11.80 -8.39 9.83
CA PHE A 409 11.08 -8.88 8.65
C PHE A 409 9.63 -9.31 8.93
N ASP A 410 8.71 -9.03 7.99
CA ASP A 410 7.36 -9.62 7.94
C ASP A 410 7.03 -10.14 6.53
N VAL A 411 6.37 -11.31 6.47
CA VAL A 411 6.00 -12.04 5.24
C VAL A 411 4.58 -11.69 4.81
N LEU A 412 4.38 -11.33 3.54
CA LEU A 412 3.07 -11.42 2.90
C LEU A 412 3.16 -12.28 1.64
N LEU A 413 2.24 -13.25 1.55
CA LEU A 413 2.06 -14.10 0.38
C LEU A 413 1.36 -13.30 -0.75
N PRO A 414 1.80 -13.44 -2.01
CA PRO A 414 1.09 -12.85 -3.14
C PRO A 414 -0.27 -13.56 -3.34
N ILE A 415 -1.31 -12.74 -3.56
CA ILE A 415 -2.62 -13.22 -3.99
C ILE A 415 -2.50 -13.59 -5.47
N ASN A 416 -2.78 -14.85 -5.78
CA ASN A 416 -2.71 -15.42 -7.12
C ASN A 416 -3.45 -14.55 -8.16
N SER A 417 -2.78 -14.31 -9.29
CA SER A 417 -3.39 -13.95 -10.58
C SER A 417 -3.15 -15.06 -11.58
#